data_AF-A0A853C7I7-F1
#
_entry.id   AF-A0A853C7I7-F1
#
_cell.length_a   1.000
_cell.length_b   1.000
_cell.length_c   1.000
_cell.angle_alpha   90.00
_cell.angle_beta   90.00
_cell.angle_gamma   90.00
#
_symmetry.space_group_name_H-M   'P 1'
#
loop_
_entity.id
_entity.type
_entity.pdbx_description
1 polymer ?
#
loop_
_entity_poly.entity_id
_entity_poly.type
_entity_poly.pdbx_seq_one_letter_code
_entity_poly.pdbx_strand_id
1 'polypeptide(L)'
;MTTFVAVAGVVVALAALASSAVLMRSNARLRGRQAEMESLLDADSAERLAEWDEAPASTTREIAIVINNVAELAVRENRAAGLLNRVRPSMLQRMVYDEVARQLRERLDEEGVEADVLVRIVH
;
A
#
# COMPACT_ATOMS: atom_id res chain seq x y z
N MET A 1 -54.91 -12.63 8.26
CA MET A 1 -53.53 -12.93 8.70
C MET A 1 -52.57 -13.14 7.53
N THR A 2 -52.89 -13.99 6.56
CA THR A 2 -52.02 -14.35 5.42
C THR A 2 -51.61 -13.18 4.51
N THR A 3 -52.54 -12.27 4.19
CA THR A 3 -52.25 -11.07 3.38
C THR A 3 -51.30 -10.09 4.05
N PHE A 4 -51.41 -9.91 5.37
CA PHE A 4 -50.48 -9.06 6.14
C PHE A 4 -49.05 -9.61 6.13
N VAL A 5 -48.89 -10.93 6.29
CA VAL A 5 -47.57 -11.58 6.23
C VAL A 5 -46.96 -11.46 4.82
N ALA A 6 -47.77 -11.62 3.77
CA ALA A 6 -47.31 -11.44 2.40
C ALA A 6 -46.85 -10.00 2.12
N VAL A 7 -47.62 -9.00 2.55
CA VAL A 7 -47.25 -7.58 2.38
C VAL A 7 -45.99 -7.24 3.16
N ALA A 8 -45.87 -7.70 4.41
CA ALA A 8 -44.66 -7.50 5.20
C ALA A 8 -43.42 -8.15 4.55
N GLY A 9 -43.57 -9.36 4.01
CA GLY A 9 -42.50 -10.05 3.28
C GLY A 9 -42.04 -9.29 2.03
N VAL A 10 -42.97 -8.72 1.26
CA VAL A 10 -42.65 -7.90 0.08
C VAL A 10 -41.90 -6.63 0.48
N VAL A 11 -42.32 -5.95 1.55
CA VAL A 11 -41.64 -4.73 2.03
C VAL A 11 -40.22 -5.04 2.46
N VAL A 12 -40.00 -6.14 3.19
CA VAL A 12 -38.65 -6.57 3.62
C VAL A 12 -37.79 -6.93 2.42
N ALA A 13 -38.33 -7.65 1.43
CA ALA A 13 -37.61 -8.01 0.21
C ALA A 13 -37.20 -6.76 -0.60
N LEU A 14 -38.10 -5.78 -0.75
CA LEU A 14 -37.81 -4.53 -1.42
C LEU A 14 -36.74 -3.71 -0.68
N ALA A 15 -36.79 -3.66 0.65
CA ALA A 15 -35.77 -2.98 1.45
C ALA A 15 -34.39 -3.65 1.33
N ALA A 16 -34.34 -4.99 1.28
CA ALA A 16 -33.11 -5.74 1.09
C ALA A 16 -32.51 -5.50 -0.31
N LEU A 17 -33.34 -5.49 -1.36
CA LEU A 17 -32.91 -5.20 -2.73
C LEU A 17 -32.39 -3.76 -2.86
N ALA A 18 -33.07 -2.78 -2.27
CA ALA A 18 -32.62 -1.40 -2.25
C ALA A 18 -31.27 -1.24 -1.53
N SER A 19 -31.11 -1.89 -0.37
CA SER A 19 -29.85 -1.87 0.39
C SER A 19 -28.70 -2.51 -0.40
N SER A 20 -28.96 -3.65 -1.04
CA SER A 20 -27.99 -4.32 -1.91
C SER A 20 -27.56 -3.44 -3.08
N ALA A 21 -28.51 -2.75 -3.73
CA ALA A 21 -28.20 -1.83 -4.82
C ALA A 21 -27.35 -0.62 -4.38
N VAL A 22 -27.60 -0.07 -3.19
CA VAL A 22 -26.80 1.01 -2.61
C VAL A 22 -25.37 0.52 -2.31
N LEU A 23 -25.24 -0.66 -1.70
CA LEU A 23 -23.94 -1.27 -1.39
C LEU A 23 -23.15 -1.59 -2.67
N MET A 24 -23.81 -2.09 -3.71
CA MET A 24 -23.16 -2.30 -5.01
C MET A 24 -22.65 -1.00 -5.61
N ARG A 25 -23.44 0.08 -5.57
CA ARG A 25 -23.01 1.39 -6.08
C ARG A 25 -21.84 1.97 -5.30
N SER A 26 -21.85 1.86 -3.97
CA SER A 26 -20.74 2.36 -3.16
C SER A 26 -19.46 1.56 -3.44
N ASN A 27 -19.58 0.24 -3.56
CA ASN A 27 -18.45 -0.63 -3.81
C ASN A 27 -17.85 -0.41 -5.22
N ALA A 28 -18.70 -0.20 -6.23
CA ALA A 28 -18.25 0.17 -7.57
C ALA A 28 -17.50 1.51 -7.59
N ARG A 29 -17.97 2.51 -6.83
CA ARG A 29 -17.26 3.80 -6.69
C ARG A 29 -15.89 3.66 -6.02
N LEU A 30 -15.81 2.83 -4.98
CA LEU A 30 -14.54 2.56 -4.27
C LEU A 30 -13.53 1.87 -5.19
N ARG A 31 -13.99 0.87 -5.96
CA ARG A 31 -13.14 0.19 -6.96
C ARG A 31 -12.65 1.13 -8.04
N GLY A 32 -13.51 2.04 -8.52
CA GLY A 32 -13.10 3.05 -9.50
C GLY A 32 -11.98 3.96 -8.98
N ARG A 33 -12.10 4.43 -7.74
CA ARG A 33 -11.05 5.25 -7.09
C ARG A 33 -9.77 4.48 -6.83
N GLN A 34 -9.86 3.20 -6.49
CA GLN A 34 -8.69 2.34 -6.34
C GLN A 34 -7.95 2.17 -7.67
N ALA A 35 -8.67 1.85 -8.76
CA ALA A 35 -8.10 1.71 -10.08
C ALA A 35 -7.46 3.01 -10.59
N GLU A 36 -8.09 4.16 -10.31
CA GLU A 36 -7.52 5.47 -10.63
C GLU A 36 -6.21 5.72 -9.87
N MET A 37 -6.18 5.47 -8.55
CA MET A 37 -4.97 5.62 -7.75
C MET A 37 -3.85 4.66 -8.20
N GLU A 38 -4.20 3.41 -8.49
CA GLU A 38 -3.26 2.40 -9.00
C GLU A 38 -2.65 2.85 -10.33
N SER A 39 -3.46 3.39 -11.24
CA SER A 39 -2.96 3.92 -12.52
C SER A 39 -1.98 5.10 -12.36
N LEU A 40 -2.19 5.96 -11.35
CA LEU A 40 -1.29 7.07 -11.07
C LEU A 40 0.04 6.59 -10.47
N LEU A 41 -0.02 5.58 -9.59
CA LEU A 41 1.16 4.96 -8.99
C LEU A 41 1.99 4.19 -10.02
N ASP A 42 1.33 3.49 -10.93
CA ASP A 42 1.99 2.78 -12.03
C ASP A 42 2.70 3.75 -12.98
N ALA A 43 2.06 4.88 -13.29
CA ALA A 43 2.65 5.93 -14.12
C ALA A 43 3.89 6.56 -13.45
N ASP A 44 3.80 6.93 -12.16
CA ASP A 44 4.94 7.47 -11.40
C ASP A 44 6.09 6.45 -11.29
N SER A 45 5.76 5.18 -11.07
CA SER A 45 6.75 4.10 -10.98
C SER A 45 7.45 3.87 -12.33
N ALA A 46 6.70 3.91 -13.43
CA ALA A 46 7.25 3.76 -14.78
C ALA A 46 8.19 4.93 -15.16
N GLU A 47 7.83 6.16 -14.79
CA GLU A 47 8.67 7.34 -15.02
C GLU A 47 9.99 7.25 -14.24
N ARG A 48 9.93 6.84 -12.98
CA ARG A 48 11.12 6.63 -12.14
C ARG A 48 12.02 5.50 -12.64
N LEU A 49 11.44 4.42 -13.16
CA LEU A 49 12.20 3.32 -13.76
C LEU A 49 12.90 3.76 -15.05
N ALA A 50 12.26 4.60 -15.86
CA ALA A 50 12.86 5.15 -17.07
C ALA A 50 14.05 6.08 -16.76
N GLU A 51 13.91 6.94 -15.74
CA GLU A 51 15.02 7.78 -15.25
C GLU A 51 16.21 6.93 -14.77
N TRP A 52 15.93 5.77 -14.20
CA TRP A 52 16.94 4.83 -13.71
C TRP A 52 17.69 4.11 -14.84
N ASP A 53 17.01 3.76 -15.93
CA ASP A 53 17.58 3.08 -17.09
C ASP A 53 18.43 4.03 -17.96
N GLU A 54 18.13 5.33 -17.93
CA GLU A 54 18.92 6.38 -18.60
C GLU A 54 20.17 6.83 -17.81
N ALA A 55 20.34 6.37 -16.57
CA ALA A 55 21.49 6.72 -15.76
C ALA A 55 22.80 6.12 -16.36
N PRO A 56 23.87 6.91 -16.53
CA PRO A 56 25.10 6.43 -17.14
C PRO A 56 25.72 5.29 -16.31
N ALA A 57 26.17 4.23 -16.98
CA ALA A 57 26.79 3.05 -16.39
C ALA A 57 28.21 3.36 -15.83
N SER A 58 28.33 4.28 -14.88
CA SER A 58 29.60 4.57 -14.20
C SER A 58 29.76 3.61 -13.02
N THR A 59 30.34 2.44 -13.26
CA THR A 59 31.07 1.48 -12.36
C THR A 59 30.48 1.09 -10.99
N THR A 60 29.40 1.69 -10.52
CA THR A 60 28.70 1.38 -9.27
C THR A 60 27.22 1.27 -9.62
N ARG A 61 26.72 0.03 -9.73
CA ARG A 61 25.28 -0.19 -9.85
C ARG A 61 24.67 0.11 -8.48
N GLU A 62 24.18 1.32 -8.29
CA GLU A 62 23.33 1.66 -7.15
C GLU A 62 22.00 0.91 -7.30
N ILE A 63 21.39 0.40 -6.23
CA ILE A 63 20.03 -0.16 -6.24
C ILE A 63 19.19 0.71 -5.31
N ALA A 64 18.21 1.43 -5.86
CA ALA A 64 17.34 2.32 -5.10
C ALA A 64 16.03 1.60 -4.76
N ILE A 65 15.80 1.36 -3.47
CA ILE A 65 14.54 0.78 -2.98
C ILE A 65 13.67 1.91 -2.43
N VAL A 66 12.55 2.17 -3.09
CA VAL A 66 11.59 3.21 -2.68
C VAL A 66 10.44 2.57 -1.90
N ILE A 67 10.25 3.00 -0.65
CA ILE A 67 9.15 2.53 0.19
C ILE A 67 7.99 3.52 0.08
N ASN A 68 7.00 3.18 -0.76
CA ASN A 68 5.87 4.05 -1.07
C ASN A 68 4.88 4.25 0.11
N ASN A 69 4.78 3.29 1.03
CA ASN A 69 3.89 3.40 2.20
C ASN A 69 4.47 2.76 3.46
N VAL A 70 5.23 3.56 4.20
CA VAL A 70 5.93 3.13 5.42
C VAL A 70 4.96 2.69 6.53
N ALA A 71 3.81 3.36 6.66
CA ALA A 71 2.84 3.05 7.70
C ALA A 71 2.14 1.71 7.45
N GLU A 72 1.80 1.42 6.20
CA GLU A 72 1.19 0.14 5.81
C GLU A 72 2.18 -1.02 5.98
N LEU A 73 3.43 -0.82 5.56
CA LEU A 73 4.50 -1.80 5.74
C LEU A 73 4.67 -2.16 7.22
N ALA A 74 4.74 -1.14 8.08
CA ALA A 74 4.90 -1.35 9.52
C ALA A 74 3.68 -1.99 10.20
N VAL A 75 2.46 -1.66 9.77
CA VAL A 75 1.23 -2.25 10.33
C VAL A 75 1.08 -3.73 9.96
N ARG A 76 1.55 -4.13 8.77
CA ARG A 76 1.58 -5.55 8.36
C ARG A 76 2.49 -6.38 9.26
N GLU A 77 3.65 -5.87 9.63
CA GLU A 77 4.56 -6.53 10.56
C GLU A 77 4.10 -6.43 12.02
N ASN A 78 3.63 -5.25 12.44
CA ASN A 78 3.24 -5.01 13.83
C ASN A 78 2.04 -4.05 13.92
N ARG A 79 0.90 -4.57 14.40
CA ARG A 79 -0.33 -3.76 14.57
C ARG A 79 -0.14 -2.54 15.49
N ALA A 80 0.80 -2.58 16.43
CA ALA A 80 1.10 -1.44 17.31
C ALA A 80 1.77 -0.26 16.56
N ALA A 81 2.40 -0.52 15.41
CA ALA A 81 3.00 0.50 14.55
C ALA A 81 1.97 1.51 14.01
N GLY A 82 0.70 1.10 13.87
CA GLY A 82 -0.38 2.00 13.45
C GLY A 82 -0.76 3.05 14.50
N LEU A 83 -0.47 2.81 15.78
CA LEU A 83 -0.57 3.81 16.84
C LEU A 83 0.66 4.72 16.82
N LEU A 84 1.83 4.15 16.60
CA LEU A 84 3.09 4.90 16.52
C LEU A 84 3.11 5.88 15.34
N ASN A 85 2.54 5.50 14.19
CA ASN A 85 2.37 6.38 13.03
C ASN A 85 1.58 7.66 13.36
N ARG A 86 0.55 7.52 14.19
CA ARG A 86 -0.32 8.64 14.60
C ARG A 86 0.35 9.60 15.58
N VAL A 87 1.31 9.11 16.37
CA VAL A 87 1.93 9.90 17.45
C VAL A 87 3.27 10.48 17.01
N ARG A 88 4.10 9.72 16.28
CA ARG A 88 5.44 10.13 15.82
C ARG A 88 5.78 9.48 14.46
N PRO A 89 5.30 10.05 13.35
CA PRO A 89 5.51 9.47 12.01
C PRO A 89 7.00 9.39 11.63
N SER A 90 7.82 10.37 12.02
CA SER A 90 9.26 10.37 11.74
C SER A 90 10.04 9.27 12.46
N MET A 91 9.61 8.88 13.66
CA MET A 91 10.22 7.76 14.39
C MET A 91 9.85 6.42 13.76
N LEU A 92 8.59 6.28 13.32
CA LEU A 92 8.16 5.09 12.61
C LEU A 92 8.93 4.91 11.31
N GLN A 93 9.08 6.00 10.53
CA GLN A 93 9.87 5.99 9.30
C GLN A 93 11.29 5.48 9.53
N ARG A 94 11.96 6.04 10.54
CA ARG A 94 13.32 5.62 10.88
C ARG A 94 13.40 4.14 11.26
N MET A 95 12.47 3.65 12.09
CA MET A 95 12.44 2.24 12.47
C MET A 95 12.28 1.32 11.27
N VAL A 96 11.38 1.65 10.35
CA VAL A 96 11.16 0.85 9.15
C VAL A 96 12.36 0.91 8.22
N TYR A 97 12.97 2.08 8.02
CA TYR A 97 14.15 2.20 7.18
C TYR A 97 15.36 1.44 7.75
N ASP A 98 15.59 1.54 9.05
CA ASP A 98 16.67 0.83 9.73
C ASP A 98 16.47 -0.70 9.63
N GLU A 99 15.24 -1.16 9.81
CA GLU A 99 14.88 -2.57 9.73
C GLU A 99 14.99 -3.12 8.30
N VAL A 100 14.49 -2.40 7.29
CA VAL A 100 14.63 -2.80 5.89
C VAL A 100 16.10 -2.83 5.48
N ALA A 101 16.89 -1.82 5.87
CA ALA A 101 18.32 -1.81 5.58
C ALA A 101 19.06 -2.98 6.24
N ARG A 102 18.66 -3.37 7.46
CA ARG A 102 19.20 -4.55 8.15
C ARG A 102 18.88 -5.84 7.39
N GLN A 103 17.61 -6.06 7.07
CA GLN A 103 17.17 -7.26 6.34
C GLN A 103 17.83 -7.36 4.95
N LEU A 104 18.00 -6.21 4.28
CA LEU A 104 18.67 -6.18 2.98
C LEU A 104 20.14 -6.56 3.07
N ARG A 105 20.87 -6.02 4.07
CA ARG A 105 22.26 -6.42 4.32
C ARG A 105 22.38 -7.91 4.61
N GLU A 106 21.50 -8.45 5.46
CA GLU A 106 21.49 -9.89 5.79
C GLU A 106 21.28 -10.74 4.52
N ARG A 107 20.32 -10.39 3.66
CA ARG A 107 20.09 -11.14 2.41
C ARG A 107 21.21 -11.01 1.40
N LEU A 108 21.80 -9.83 1.26
CA LEU A 108 22.92 -9.63 0.34
C LEU A 108 24.14 -10.43 0.80
N ASP A 109 24.41 -10.49 2.11
CA ASP A 109 25.47 -11.31 2.69
C ASP A 109 25.21 -12.82 2.49
N GLU A 110 23.96 -13.27 2.69
CA GLU A 110 23.54 -14.65 2.41
C GLU A 110 23.73 -15.06 0.94
N GLU A 111 23.55 -14.12 0.00
CA GLU A 111 23.77 -14.32 -1.43
C GLU A 111 25.23 -14.12 -1.87
N GLY A 112 26.13 -13.77 -0.93
CA GLY A 112 27.55 -13.53 -1.21
C GLY A 112 27.83 -12.23 -1.97
N VAL A 113 26.92 -11.25 -1.89
CA VAL A 113 27.01 -9.95 -2.55
C VAL A 113 27.58 -8.91 -1.59
N GLU A 114 28.79 -8.43 -1.87
CA GLU A 114 29.41 -7.33 -1.12
C GLU A 114 28.84 -5.98 -1.62
N ALA A 115 27.95 -5.38 -0.83
CA ALA A 115 27.29 -4.12 -1.18
C ALA A 115 27.11 -3.20 0.04
N ASP A 116 27.41 -1.91 -0.15
CA ASP A 116 27.16 -0.87 0.83
C ASP A 116 25.69 -0.44 0.81
N VAL A 117 24.97 -0.71 1.91
CA VAL A 117 23.56 -0.31 2.06
C VAL A 117 23.48 1.00 2.85
N LEU A 118 23.10 2.07 2.16
CA LEU A 118 22.92 3.42 2.71
C LEU A 118 21.44 3.82 2.68
N VAL A 119 20.96 4.45 3.75
CA VAL A 119 19.60 5.00 3.81
C VAL A 119 19.66 6.49 3.49
N ARG A 120 18.93 6.92 2.45
CA ARG A 120 18.77 8.33 2.08
C ARG A 120 17.29 8.73 2.18
N ILE A 121 17.00 9.76 2.98
CA ILE A 121 15.67 10.37 3.03
C ILE A 121 15.69 11.53 2.02
N VAL A 122 14.90 11.41 0.95
CA VAL A 122 14.73 12.47 -0.03
C VAL A 122 13.51 13.30 0.38
N HIS A 123 13.69 14.60 0.56
CA HIS A 123 12.64 15.56 0.94
C HIS A 123 12.01 16.21 -0.29
#